data_AF-A0A848B3E3-F1
#
_entry.id   AF-A0A848B3E3-F1
#
_cell.length_a   1.000
_cell.length_b   1.000
_cell.length_c   1.000
_cell.angle_alpha   90.00
_cell.angle_beta   90.00
_cell.angle_gamma   90.00
#
_symmetry.space_group_name_H-M   'P 1'
#
loop_
_entity.id
_entity.type
_entity.pdbx_description
1 polymer ?
#
loop_
_entity_poly.entity_id
_entity_poly.type
_entity_poly.pdbx_seq_one_letter_code
_entity_poly.pdbx_strand_id
1 'polypeptide(L)'
;MNEQAAQLAAARRDWQLYHTLSEELLKFISQEDIDEFLSLTQQRTALVERMKKNPQTEAYRKTAECQALIEKIKPLDMQLIYKAKSWLNKSRRQNATVHAYDLTAAINPIGNLFNKRY
;
A
#
# COMPACT_ATOMS: atom_id res chain seq x y z
N MET A 1 30.71 5.84 3.15
CA MET A 1 29.49 5.10 3.55
C MET A 1 29.37 3.88 2.67
N ASN A 2 29.13 2.70 3.24
CA ASN A 2 29.00 1.46 2.48
C ASN A 2 27.66 1.45 1.72
N GLU A 3 27.67 1.24 0.41
CA GLU A 3 26.49 1.36 -0.46
C GLU A 3 25.36 0.41 -0.04
N GLN A 4 25.73 -0.81 0.38
CA GLN A 4 24.79 -1.80 0.90
C GLN A 4 24.08 -1.34 2.18
N ALA A 5 24.81 -0.68 3.09
CA ALA A 5 24.22 -0.15 4.33
C ALA A 5 23.23 0.99 4.04
N ALA A 6 23.52 1.82 3.02
CA ALA A 6 22.61 2.87 2.57
C ALA A 6 21.34 2.29 1.93
N GLN A 7 21.47 1.24 1.10
CA GLN A 7 20.34 0.55 0.48
C GLN A 7 19.46 -0.19 1.51
N LEU A 8 20.07 -0.77 2.56
CA LEU A 8 19.33 -1.38 3.67
C LEU A 8 18.56 -0.33 4.50
N ALA A 9 19.19 0.81 4.79
CA ALA A 9 18.51 1.92 5.46
C ALA A 9 17.36 2.48 4.61
N ALA A 10 17.52 2.55 3.29
CA ALA A 10 16.46 2.94 2.37
C ALA A 10 15.32 1.91 2.37
N ALA A 11 15.62 0.61 2.33
CA ALA A 11 14.62 -0.45 2.43
C ALA A 11 13.80 -0.35 3.73
N ARG A 12 14.45 -0.11 4.86
CA ARG A 12 13.77 0.11 6.15
C ARG A 12 12.80 1.28 6.12
N ARG A 13 13.23 2.43 5.57
CA ARG A 13 12.38 3.61 5.41
C ARG A 13 11.21 3.35 4.48
N ASP A 14 11.42 2.62 3.39
CA ASP A 14 10.37 2.31 2.43
C ASP A 14 9.28 1.43 3.06
N TRP A 15 9.65 0.43 3.87
CA TRP A 15 8.69 -0.38 4.61
C TRP A 15 7.92 0.42 5.68
N GLN A 16 8.60 1.33 6.39
CA GLN A 16 7.93 2.23 7.33
C GLN A 16 6.93 3.16 6.62
N LEU A 17 7.33 3.72 5.48
CA LEU A 17 6.45 4.56 4.67
C LEU A 17 5.26 3.75 4.13
N TYR A 18 5.46 2.49 3.74
CA TYR A 18 4.37 1.62 3.31
C TYR A 18 3.34 1.41 4.43
N HIS A 19 3.79 1.22 5.67
CA HIS A 19 2.90 1.15 6.83
C HIS A 19 2.11 2.45 7.02
N THR A 20 2.78 3.60 7.05
CA THR A 20 2.13 4.91 7.19
C THR A 20 1.11 5.18 6.09
N LEU A 21 1.45 4.89 4.82
CA LEU A 21 0.50 5.03 3.71
C LEU A 21 -0.69 4.08 3.86
N SER A 22 -0.50 2.89 4.42
CA SER A 22 -1.62 1.96 4.68
C SER A 22 -2.59 2.50 5.73
N GLU A 23 -2.07 3.14 6.78
CA GLU A 23 -2.87 3.80 7.83
C GLU A 23 -3.63 5.01 7.27
N GLU A 24 -2.96 5.89 6.52
CA GLU A 24 -3.60 7.07 5.92
C GLU A 24 -4.65 6.67 4.88
N LEU A 25 -4.37 5.69 4.02
CA LEU A 25 -5.35 5.16 3.07
C LEU A 25 -6.61 4.66 3.77
N LEU A 26 -6.45 3.93 4.89
CA LEU A 26 -7.56 3.44 5.68
C LEU A 26 -8.39 4.57 6.31
N LYS A 27 -7.72 5.64 6.75
CA LYS A 27 -8.36 6.85 7.28
C LYS A 27 -9.18 7.56 6.21
N PHE A 28 -8.59 7.92 5.06
CA PHE A 28 -9.29 8.69 4.04
C PHE A 28 -10.44 7.93 3.39
N ILE A 29 -10.29 6.63 3.14
CA ILE A 29 -11.42 5.83 2.64
C ILE A 29 -12.55 5.67 3.66
N SER A 30 -12.23 5.73 4.96
CA SER A 30 -13.25 5.72 6.02
C SER A 30 -13.95 7.07 6.17
N GLN A 31 -13.29 8.17 5.79
CA GLN A 31 -13.85 9.51 5.75
C GLN A 31 -14.62 9.82 4.46
N GLU A 32 -14.67 8.86 3.52
CA GLU A 32 -15.21 9.06 2.16
C GLU A 32 -14.51 10.20 1.40
N ASP A 33 -13.25 10.53 1.76
CA ASP A 33 -12.40 11.46 1.02
C ASP A 33 -11.65 10.70 -0.08
N ILE A 34 -12.29 10.62 -1.24
CA ILE A 34 -11.87 9.73 -2.33
C ILE A 34 -10.73 10.31 -3.15
N ASP A 35 -10.67 11.63 -3.29
CA ASP A 35 -9.59 12.30 -4.01
C ASP A 35 -8.24 12.08 -3.28
N GLU A 36 -8.22 12.28 -1.96
CA GLU A 36 -7.00 12.06 -1.18
C GLU A 36 -6.65 10.56 -1.10
N PHE A 37 -7.65 9.69 -0.96
CA PHE A 37 -7.45 8.24 -1.02
C PHE A 37 -6.78 7.81 -2.35
N LEU A 38 -7.20 8.38 -3.48
CA LEU A 38 -6.63 8.07 -4.79
C LEU A 38 -5.22 8.62 -4.97
N SER A 39 -4.96 9.85 -4.53
CA SER A 39 -3.63 10.44 -4.48
C SER A 39 -2.66 9.54 -3.70
N LEU A 40 -3.04 9.12 -2.50
CA LEU A 40 -2.22 8.24 -1.66
C LEU A 40 -2.03 6.85 -2.27
N THR A 41 -3.01 6.34 -3.01
CA THR A 41 -2.90 5.05 -3.71
C THR A 41 -1.82 5.13 -4.79
N GLN A 42 -1.77 6.23 -5.54
CA GLN A 42 -0.71 6.45 -6.53
C GLN A 42 0.68 6.52 -5.88
N GLN A 43 0.79 7.25 -4.76
CA GLN A 43 2.03 7.32 -3.99
C GLN A 43 2.48 5.94 -3.50
N ARG A 44 1.54 5.14 -2.98
CA ARG A 44 1.83 3.77 -2.51
C ARG A 44 2.22 2.84 -3.64
N THR A 45 1.63 3.00 -4.82
CA THR A 45 2.00 2.24 -6.02
C THR A 45 3.43 2.56 -6.45
N ALA A 46 3.78 3.84 -6.53
CA ALA A 46 5.14 4.28 -6.85
C ALA A 46 6.16 3.79 -5.81
N LEU A 47 5.79 3.78 -4.52
CA LEU A 47 6.61 3.22 -3.45
C LEU A 47 6.87 1.72 -3.66
N VAL A 48 5.83 0.94 -3.96
CA VAL A 48 5.99 -0.50 -4.23
C VAL A 48 6.92 -0.76 -5.42
N GLU A 49 6.79 0.03 -6.49
CA GLU A 49 7.69 -0.07 -7.64
C GLU A 49 9.14 0.30 -7.28
N ARG A 50 9.35 1.27 -6.40
CA ARG A 50 10.68 1.60 -5.85
C ARG A 50 11.24 0.45 -5.01
N MET A 51 10.42 -0.11 -4.12
CA MET A 51 10.76 -1.22 -3.24
C MET A 51 11.23 -2.44 -4.05
N LYS A 52 10.55 -2.77 -5.15
CA LYS A 52 10.93 -3.87 -6.07
C LYS A 52 12.29 -3.68 -6.74
N LYS A 53 12.67 -2.43 -7.02
CA LYS A 53 13.96 -2.11 -7.67
C LYS A 53 15.14 -2.21 -6.71
N ASN A 54 14.90 -2.18 -5.40
CA ASN A 54 15.94 -2.28 -4.39
C ASN A 54 16.05 -3.74 -3.88
N PRO A 55 17.13 -4.47 -4.18
CA PRO A 55 17.31 -5.85 -3.72
C PRO A 55 17.41 -5.97 -2.19
N GLN A 56 17.83 -4.90 -1.50
CA GLN A 56 17.88 -4.89 -0.03
C GLN A 56 16.48 -4.87 0.60
N THR A 57 15.43 -4.53 -0.15
CA THR A 57 14.05 -4.63 0.33
C THR A 57 13.71 -6.06 0.74
N GLU A 58 14.08 -7.06 -0.09
CA GLU A 58 13.84 -8.47 0.22
C GLU A 58 14.77 -9.00 1.31
N ALA A 59 16.01 -8.50 1.38
CA ALA A 59 16.91 -8.83 2.48
C ALA A 59 16.34 -8.33 3.82
N TYR A 60 15.89 -7.07 3.86
CA TYR A 60 15.26 -6.48 5.03
C TYR A 60 13.94 -7.19 5.39
N ARG A 61 13.14 -7.56 4.40
CA ARG A 61 11.88 -8.30 4.58
C ARG A 61 12.04 -9.56 5.43
N LYS A 62 13.17 -10.26 5.32
CA LYS A 62 13.46 -11.49 6.08
C LYS A 62 13.88 -11.25 7.54
N THR A 63 14.16 -10.01 7.92
CA THR A 63 14.55 -9.67 9.30
C THR A 63 13.35 -9.74 10.24
N ALA A 64 13.59 -10.04 11.51
CA ALA A 64 12.56 -10.06 12.55
C ALA A 64 11.85 -8.70 12.70
N GLU A 65 12.60 -7.60 12.52
CA GLU A 65 12.05 -6.24 12.55
C GLU A 65 11.00 -6.03 11.46
N CYS A 66 11.34 -6.37 10.21
CA CYS A 66 10.41 -6.20 9.10
C CYS A 66 9.22 -7.17 9.21
N GLN A 67 9.43 -8.39 9.70
CA GLN A 67 8.33 -9.33 9.94
C GLN A 67 7.32 -8.79 10.95
N ALA A 68 7.79 -8.20 12.06
CA ALA A 68 6.90 -7.56 13.02
C ALA A 68 6.10 -6.40 12.40
N LEU A 69 6.70 -5.65 11.48
CA LEU A 69 6.01 -4.60 10.74
C LEU A 69 4.98 -5.18 9.75
N ILE A 70 5.32 -6.25 9.04
CA ILE A 70 4.41 -6.95 8.12
C ILE A 70 3.16 -7.44 8.84
N GLU A 71 3.30 -8.01 10.05
CA GLU A 71 2.16 -8.44 10.85
C GLU A 71 1.22 -7.28 11.23
N LYS A 72 1.73 -6.06 11.38
CA LYS A 72 0.90 -4.86 11.57
C LYS A 72 0.22 -4.42 10.27
N ILE A 73 0.91 -4.53 9.13
CA ILE A 73 0.39 -4.07 7.84
C ILE A 73 -0.71 -4.98 7.29
N LYS A 74 -0.58 -6.30 7.42
CA LYS A 74 -1.55 -7.29 6.91
C LYS A 74 -3.02 -6.97 7.25
N PRO A 75 -3.39 -6.74 8.51
CA PRO A 75 -4.78 -6.42 8.84
C PRO A 75 -5.23 -5.06 8.31
N LEU A 76 -4.33 -4.07 8.17
CA LEU A 76 -4.66 -2.79 7.54
C LEU A 76 -5.02 -2.98 6.07
N ASP A 77 -4.22 -3.77 5.36
CA ASP A 77 -4.43 -4.04 3.94
C ASP A 77 -5.69 -4.85 3.65
N MET A 78 -6.00 -5.83 4.50
CA MET A 78 -7.27 -6.54 4.40
C MET A 78 -8.46 -5.60 4.59
N GLN A 79 -8.42 -4.72 5.59
CA GLN A 79 -9.49 -3.73 5.81
C GLN A 79 -9.59 -2.75 4.64
N LEU A 80 -8.46 -2.33 4.10
CA LEU A 80 -8.41 -1.41 2.99
C LEU A 80 -9.08 -1.97 1.73
N ILE A 81 -8.75 -3.23 1.37
CA ILE A 81 -9.38 -3.94 0.27
C ILE A 81 -10.90 -4.05 0.49
N TYR A 82 -11.33 -4.37 1.71
CA TYR A 82 -12.75 -4.54 2.03
C TYR A 82 -13.52 -3.22 1.91
N LYS A 83 -12.97 -2.13 2.45
CA LYS A 83 -13.57 -0.79 2.38
C LYS A 83 -13.61 -0.26 0.95
N ALA A 84 -12.56 -0.46 0.17
CA ALA A 84 -12.53 -0.07 -1.24
C ALA A 84 -13.59 -0.80 -2.07
N LYS A 85 -13.76 -2.11 -1.86
CA LYS A 85 -14.84 -2.88 -2.49
C LYS A 85 -16.22 -2.40 -2.06
N SER A 86 -16.41 -2.14 -0.77
CA SER A 86 -17.68 -1.65 -0.21
C SER A 86 -18.07 -0.29 -0.81
N TRP A 87 -17.13 0.65 -0.83
CA TRP A 87 -17.32 1.97 -1.43
C TRP A 87 -17.65 1.86 -2.93
N LEU A 88 -16.91 1.04 -3.69
CA LEU A 88 -17.16 0.85 -5.12
C LEU A 88 -18.59 0.33 -5.39
N ASN A 89 -19.05 -0.60 -4.55
CA ASN A 89 -20.41 -1.13 -4.63
C ASN A 89 -21.47 -0.07 -4.29
N LYS A 90 -21.23 0.76 -3.25
CA LYS A 90 -22.10 1.89 -2.87
C LYS A 90 -22.19 2.91 -4.01
N SER A 91 -21.05 3.33 -4.57
CA SER A 91 -20.98 4.31 -5.66
C SER A 91 -21.73 3.85 -6.91
N ARG A 92 -21.56 2.58 -7.32
CA ARG A 92 -22.28 1.98 -8.46
C ARG A 92 -23.79 2.00 -8.28
N ARG A 93 -24.27 1.66 -7.07
CA ARG A 93 -25.72 1.66 -6.75
C ARG A 93 -26.31 3.06 -6.74
N GLN A 94 -25.51 4.08 -6.44
CA GLN A 94 -25.97 5.46 -6.31
C GLN A 94 -25.88 6.25 -7.64
N ASN A 95 -25.46 5.63 -8.76
CA ASN A 95 -25.13 6.33 -10.02
C ASN A 95 -24.17 7.52 -9.83
N ALA A 96 -23.46 7.57 -8.69
CA ALA A 96 -22.40 8.52 -8.45
C ALA A 96 -21.27 8.21 -9.43
N THR A 97 -20.66 9.25 -10.00
CA THR A 97 -19.78 9.30 -11.17
C THR A 97 -18.60 8.30 -11.13
N VAL A 98 -18.86 6.99 -11.21
CA VAL A 98 -17.83 5.93 -11.20
C VAL A 98 -16.88 6.10 -12.39
N HIS A 99 -17.37 6.70 -13.48
CA HIS A 99 -16.58 6.97 -14.69
C HIS A 99 -15.34 7.85 -14.47
N ALA A 100 -15.27 8.63 -13.38
CA ALA A 100 -14.09 9.43 -13.06
C ALA A 100 -12.98 8.64 -12.33
N TYR A 101 -13.33 7.57 -11.63
CA TYR A 101 -12.41 6.88 -10.72
C TYR A 101 -12.24 5.40 -11.09
N ASP A 102 -11.14 5.08 -11.78
CA ASP A 102 -10.74 3.68 -11.99
C ASP A 102 -10.07 3.09 -10.74
N LEU A 103 -10.90 2.83 -9.73
CA LEU A 103 -10.49 2.22 -8.47
C LEU A 103 -10.14 0.73 -8.60
N THR A 104 -10.37 0.12 -9.75
CA THR A 104 -9.90 -1.27 -9.97
C THR A 104 -8.38 -1.33 -10.00
N ALA A 105 -7.73 -0.28 -10.52
CA ALA A 105 -6.28 -0.11 -10.45
C ALA A 105 -5.78 0.16 -9.01
N ALA A 106 -6.59 0.80 -8.17
CA ALA A 106 -6.24 1.11 -6.77
C ALA A 106 -6.26 -0.10 -5.84
N ILE A 107 -7.11 -1.09 -6.14
CA ILE A 107 -7.32 -2.28 -5.30
C ILE A 107 -6.27 -3.37 -5.60
N ASN A 108 -5.73 -3.43 -6.82
CA ASN A 108 -4.79 -4.46 -7.27
C ASN A 108 -3.35 -4.41 -6.68
N PRO A 109 -2.71 -3.26 -6.39
CA PRO A 109 -1.31 -3.23 -5.93
C PRO A 109 -1.11 -3.75 -4.50
N ILE A 110 -2.17 -3.78 -3.68
CA ILE A 110 -2.13 -4.18 -2.27
C ILE A 110 -1.82 -5.69 -2.11
N GLY A 111 -2.32 -6.52 -3.02
CA GLY A 111 -2.18 -7.98 -2.94
C GLY A 111 -0.80 -8.50 -3.34
N ASN A 112 -0.05 -7.75 -4.15
CA ASN A 112 1.15 -8.30 -4.78
C ASN A 112 2.42 -8.23 -3.91
N LEU A 113 2.58 -7.23 -3.03
CA LEU A 113 3.78 -7.10 -2.18
C LEU A 113 3.98 -8.29 -1.23
N PHE A 114 2.89 -8.87 -0.73
CA PHE A 114 2.93 -10.00 0.21
C PHE A 114 2.90 -11.37 -0.49
N ASN A 115 2.69 -11.41 -1.80
CA ASN A 115 2.65 -12.67 -2.52
C ASN A 115 4.07 -13.26 -2.58
N LYS A 116 4.19 -14.58 -2.37
CA LYS A 116 5.47 -15.30 -2.15
C LYS A 116 6.40 -15.37 -3.38
N ARG A 117 6.04 -14.69 -4.47
CA ARG A 117 6.73 -14.75 -5.76
C ARG A 117 6.91 -13.34 -6.31
N TYR A 118 7.89 -12.63 -5.74
CA TYR A 118 8.77 -11.80 -6.53
C TYR A 118 10.09 -12.55 -6.67
#